data_AF-A0A978TQU4-F1
#
_entry.id   AF-A0A978TQU4-F1
#
_cell.length_a   1.000
_cell.length_b   1.000
_cell.length_c   1.000
_cell.angle_alpha   90.00
_cell.angle_beta   90.00
_cell.angle_gamma   90.00
#
_symmetry.space_group_name_H-M   'P 1'
#
loop_
_entity.id
_entity.type
_entity.pdbx_description
1 polymer ?
#
loop_
_entity_poly.entity_id
_entity_poly.type
_entity_poly.pdbx_seq_one_letter_code
_entity_poly.pdbx_strand_id
1 'polypeptide(L)'
;MRNGCKIYCFLASWERSTGFDDRRVPDWLELGVNWQGYRISTVPWVADVARAIGLLPVEDTLDGWISHLESLGLQEVTPVSCEDFYQDRLYC
;
A
#
# COMPACT_ATOMS: atom_id res chain seq x y z
N MET A 1 14.40 -21.84 5.65
CA MET A 1 13.09 -21.30 6.08
C MET A 1 12.74 -20.18 5.11
N ARG A 2 11.74 -20.37 4.25
CA ARG A 2 11.22 -19.27 3.43
C ARG A 2 10.38 -18.41 4.37
N ASN A 3 10.95 -17.31 4.87
CA ASN A 3 10.12 -16.27 5.49
C ASN A 3 9.13 -15.83 4.41
N GLY A 4 7.86 -16.19 4.58
CA GLY A 4 6.81 -15.78 3.66
C GLY A 4 6.79 -14.26 3.64
N CYS A 5 7.06 -13.68 2.48
CA CYS A 5 7.08 -12.24 2.34
C CYS A 5 5.65 -11.72 2.53
N LYS A 6 5.45 -10.90 3.56
CA LYS A 6 4.11 -10.45 3.97
C LYS A 6 3.59 -9.43 2.96
N ILE A 7 2.40 -9.69 2.42
CA ILE A 7 1.66 -8.71 1.63
C ILE A 7 0.84 -7.88 2.61
N TYR A 8 0.97 -6.56 2.52
CA TYR A 8 0.13 -5.61 3.22
C TYR A 8 -0.80 -4.94 2.22
N CYS A 9 -2.06 -4.78 2.58
CA CYS A 9 -3.10 -4.19 1.74
C CYS A 9 -3.78 -3.04 2.50
N PHE A 10 -3.97 -1.92 1.81
CA PHE A 10 -4.47 -0.68 2.38
C PHE A 10 -5.50 -0.02 1.47
N LEU A 11 -6.45 0.68 2.08
CA LEU A 11 -7.32 1.63 1.40
C LEU A 11 -6.96 3.04 1.81
N ALA A 12 -7.14 4.00 0.90
CA ALA A 12 -7.00 5.42 1.20
C ALA A 12 -8.03 6.25 0.43
N SER A 13 -8.42 7.38 1.00
CA SER A 13 -9.47 8.25 0.44
C SER A 13 -8.96 9.06 -0.74
N TRP A 14 -9.52 8.88 -1.93
CA TRP A 14 -9.16 9.68 -3.10
C TRP A 14 -9.59 11.15 -2.99
N GLU A 15 -10.73 11.42 -2.34
CA GLU A 15 -11.25 12.78 -2.13
C GLU A 15 -10.36 13.60 -1.19
N ARG A 16 -9.77 12.96 -0.18
CA ARG A 16 -8.93 13.65 0.82
C ARG A 16 -7.44 13.64 0.47
N SER A 17 -6.99 12.68 -0.34
CA SER A 17 -5.59 12.57 -0.78
C SER A 17 -5.26 13.50 -1.95
N THR A 18 -5.66 14.78 -1.85
CA THR A 18 -5.45 15.78 -2.91
C THR A 18 -3.98 16.14 -3.14
N GLY A 19 -3.12 15.86 -2.16
CA GLY A 19 -1.67 16.02 -2.24
C GLY A 19 -0.92 14.77 -2.72
N PHE A 20 -1.62 13.67 -3.02
CA PHE A 20 -1.02 12.44 -3.50
C PHE A 20 -0.70 12.55 -5.00
N ASP A 21 0.53 12.19 -5.36
CA ASP A 21 1.00 12.10 -6.75
C ASP A 21 1.25 10.63 -7.09
N ASP A 22 0.38 10.05 -7.91
CA ASP A 22 0.41 8.65 -8.32
C ASP A 22 1.70 8.27 -9.06
N ARG A 23 2.36 9.25 -9.70
CA ARG A 23 3.64 9.05 -10.40
C ARG A 23 4.82 8.84 -9.46
N ARG A 24 4.65 9.13 -8.17
CA ARG A 24 5.69 8.99 -7.14
C ARG A 24 5.56 7.69 -6.35
N VAL A 25 4.59 6.84 -6.69
CA VAL A 25 4.46 5.52 -6.08
C VAL A 25 5.65 4.65 -6.49
N PRO A 26 6.43 4.13 -5.54
CA PRO A 26 7.55 3.24 -5.84
C PRO A 26 7.10 1.87 -6.37
N ASP A 27 7.93 1.22 -7.18
CA ASP A 27 7.62 -0.09 -7.81
C ASP A 27 7.36 -1.25 -6.82
N TRP A 28 7.74 -1.08 -5.55
CA TRP A 28 7.44 -2.03 -4.47
C TRP A 28 6.06 -1.84 -3.85
N LEU A 29 5.28 -0.90 -4.39
CA LEU A 29 3.87 -0.72 -4.14
C LEU A 29 3.09 -0.86 -5.45
N GLU A 30 1.97 -1.56 -5.38
CA GLU A 30 0.98 -1.61 -6.44
C GLU A 30 -0.16 -0.65 -6.05
N LEU A 31 -0.48 0.28 -6.97
CA LEU A 31 -1.59 1.22 -6.82
C LEU A 31 -2.73 0.82 -7.76
N GLY A 32 -3.89 0.56 -7.19
CA GLY A 32 -5.17 0.45 -7.88
C GLY A 32 -6.14 1.54 -7.44
N VAL A 33 -7.22 1.70 -8.19
CA VAL A 33 -8.34 2.58 -7.86
C VAL A 33 -9.64 1.80 -8.00
N ASN A 34 -10.59 2.05 -7.10
CA ASN A 34 -11.98 1.64 -7.27
C ASN A 34 -12.93 2.68 -6.63
N TRP A 35 -14.22 2.33 -6.54
CA TRP A 35 -15.25 3.20 -5.98
C TRP A 35 -15.06 3.50 -4.47
N GLN A 36 -14.23 2.73 -3.75
CA GLN A 36 -13.88 2.99 -2.35
C GLN A 36 -12.70 3.96 -2.20
N GLY A 37 -11.92 4.18 -3.27
CA GLY A 37 -10.76 5.07 -3.29
C GLY A 37 -9.50 4.41 -3.83
N TYR A 38 -8.36 4.81 -3.28
CA TYR A 38 -7.07 4.21 -3.61
C TYR A 38 -6.92 2.87 -2.91
N ARG A 39 -6.45 1.88 -3.67
CA ARG A 39 -6.10 0.54 -3.22
C ARG A 39 -4.59 0.39 -3.33
N ILE A 40 -3.90 0.16 -2.22
CA ILE A 40 -2.45 0.00 -2.19
C ILE A 40 -2.08 -1.37 -1.66
N SER A 41 -1.25 -2.12 -2.37
CA SER A 41 -0.67 -3.38 -1.89
C SER A 41 0.85 -3.38 -2.00
N THR A 42 1.52 -4.03 -1.05
CA THR A 42 2.97 -4.24 -1.16
C THR A 42 3.28 -5.33 -2.18
N VAL A 43 4.32 -5.12 -2.98
CA VAL A 43 4.83 -6.10 -3.94
C VAL A 43 6.03 -6.80 -3.30
N PRO A 44 5.86 -7.98 -2.68
CA PRO A 44 6.83 -8.49 -1.72
C PRO A 44 8.19 -8.81 -2.35
N TRP A 45 8.20 -9.29 -3.60
CA TRP A 45 9.45 -9.58 -4.30
C TRP A 45 10.26 -8.32 -4.66
N VAL A 46 9.59 -7.20 -4.96
CA VAL A 46 10.29 -5.92 -5.20
C VAL A 46 10.68 -5.28 -3.87
N ALA A 47 9.81 -5.36 -2.86
CA ALA A 47 10.09 -4.85 -1.52
C ALA A 47 11.31 -5.54 -0.88
N ASP A 48 11.46 -6.86 -1.04
CA ASP A 48 12.62 -7.60 -0.57
C ASP A 48 13.92 -7.13 -1.25
N VAL A 49 13.89 -6.92 -2.56
CA VAL A 49 15.03 -6.41 -3.30
C VAL A 49 15.36 -4.98 -2.84
N ALA A 50 14.36 -4.10 -2.76
CA ALA A 50 14.52 -2.73 -2.29
C ALA A 50 15.10 -2.67 -0.87
N ARG A 51 14.67 -3.59 0.02
CA ARG A 51 15.21 -3.74 1.37
C ARG A 51 16.66 -4.20 1.36
N ALA A 52 16.99 -5.21 0.55
CA ALA A 52 18.33 -5.77 0.46
C ALA A 52 19.36 -4.74 -0.05
N ILE A 53 18.95 -3.80 -0.90
CA ILE A 53 19.80 -2.72 -1.44
C ILE A 53 19.70 -1.41 -0.65
N GLY A 54 18.94 -1.38 0.46
CA GLY A 54 18.82 -0.20 1.33
C GLY A 54 17.96 0.94 0.78
N LEU A 55 17.15 0.68 -0.25
CA LEU A 55 16.22 1.65 -0.86
C LEU A 55 14.81 1.61 -0.26
N LEU A 56 14.55 0.73 0.72
CA LEU A 56 13.29 0.65 1.44
C LEU A 56 13.41 1.29 2.84
N PRO A 57 13.17 2.60 2.99
CA PRO A 57 13.22 3.29 4.28
C PRO A 57 11.93 3.10 5.09
N VAL A 58 11.32 1.91 5.03
CA VAL A 58 10.04 1.61 5.69
C VAL A 58 10.28 0.52 6.73
N GLU A 59 9.82 0.78 7.94
CA GLU A 59 9.76 -0.23 8.98
C GLU A 59 8.73 -1.29 8.57
N ASP A 60 9.12 -2.57 8.56
CA ASP A 60 8.27 -3.68 8.08
C ASP A 60 7.19 -4.07 9.10
N THR A 61 6.37 -3.09 9.48
CA THR A 61 5.27 -3.13 10.43
C THR A 61 4.07 -2.40 9.82
N LEU A 62 2.85 -2.73 10.25
CA LEU A 62 1.64 -2.07 9.74
C LEU A 62 1.71 -0.54 9.90
N ASP A 63 2.12 -0.08 11.08
CA ASP A 63 2.23 1.36 11.39
C ASP A 63 3.33 2.05 10.57
N GLY A 64 4.44 1.35 10.30
CA GLY A 64 5.51 1.84 9.44
C GLY A 64 5.04 2.04 8.00
N TRP A 65 4.29 1.08 7.47
CA TRP A 65 3.67 1.19 6.14
C TRP A 65 2.63 2.31 6.09
N ILE A 66 1.75 2.43 7.09
CA ILE A 66 0.75 3.50 7.15
C ILE A 66 1.43 4.87 7.15
N SER A 67 2.41 5.07 8.05
CA SER A 67 3.16 6.33 8.13
C SER A 67 3.85 6.67 6.82
N HIS A 68 4.41 5.66 6.12
CA HIS A 68 5.00 5.86 4.81
C HIS A 68 3.97 6.30 3.76
N LEU A 69 2.83 5.62 3.68
CA LEU A 69 1.76 5.97 2.73
C LEU A 69 1.22 7.38 2.97
N GLU A 70 1.05 7.77 4.24
CA GLU A 70 0.66 9.13 4.60
C GLU A 70 1.71 10.17 4.17
N SER A 71 3.00 9.84 4.28
CA SER A 71 4.08 10.71 3.81
C SER A 71 4.09 10.92 2.29
N LEU A 72 3.48 10.01 1.52
CA LEU A 72 3.28 10.17 0.07
C LEU A 72 2.09 11.09 -0.26
N GLY A 73 1.33 11.54 0.75
CA GLY A 73 0.15 12.39 0.59
C GLY A 73 -1.17 11.63 0.60
N LEU A 74 -1.16 10.32 0.86
CA LEU A 74 -2.39 9.55 1.08
C LEU A 74 -3.01 9.94 2.43
N GLN A 75 -4.33 9.89 2.52
CA GLN A 75 -5.10 10.25 3.71
C GLN A 75 -6.11 9.15 4.04
N GLU A 76 -6.42 9.01 5.33
CA GLU A 76 -7.33 7.96 5.85
C GLU A 76 -6.85 6.54 5.49
N VAL A 77 -5.54 6.32 5.56
CA VAL A 77 -4.93 5.03 5.22
C VAL A 77 -5.40 3.98 6.24
N THR A 78 -6.15 2.99 5.75
CA THR A 78 -6.74 1.95 6.59
C THR A 78 -6.25 0.58 6.14
N PRO A 79 -5.67 -0.25 7.04
CA PRO A 79 -5.28 -1.61 6.68
C PRO A 79 -6.53 -2.46 6.45
N VAL A 80 -6.51 -3.27 5.40
CA VAL A 80 -7.58 -4.21 5.06
C VAL A 80 -7.02 -5.60 4.84
N SER A 81 -7.89 -6.62 4.92
CA SER A 81 -7.49 -7.95 4.49
C SER A 81 -7.22 -7.93 2.98
N CYS A 82 -6.18 -8.64 2.53
CA CYS A 82 -5.91 -8.72 1.09
C CYS A 82 -7.00 -9.49 0.33
N GLU A 83 -7.79 -10.33 1.02
CA GLU A 83 -8.96 -10.97 0.41
C GLU A 83 -10.05 -9.95 0.08
N ASP A 84 -10.34 -9.03 1.01
CA ASP A 84 -11.31 -7.95 0.78
C ASP A 84 -10.79 -6.92 -0.23
N PHE A 85 -9.48 -6.71 -0.27
CA PHE A 85 -8.80 -5.79 -1.19
C PHE A 85 -9.04 -6.11 -2.68
N TYR A 86 -8.97 -7.39 -3.04
CA TYR A 86 -9.19 -7.86 -4.42
C TYR A 86 -10.67 -8.13 -4.73
N GLN A 87 -11.53 -8.17 -3.72
CA GLN A 87 -12.96 -8.31 -3.91
C GLN A 87 -13.60 -6.95 -4.19
N ASP A 88 -13.91 -6.68 -5.45
CA ASP A 88 -14.70 -5.51 -5.87
C ASP A 88 -16.20 -5.74 -5.56
N ARG A 89 -16.51 -6.00 -4.28
CA ARG A 89 -17.88 -6.23 -3.82
C ARG A 89 -18.60 -4.91 -3.69
N LEU A 90 -19.25 -4.48 -4.77
CA LEU A 90 -20.47 -3.69 -4.69
C LEU A 90 -21.48 -4.51 -3.87
N TYR A 91 -21.54 -4.30 -2.55
CA TYR A 91 -22.65 -4.87 -1.79
C TYR A 91 -23.93 -4.15 -2.25
N CYS A 92 -24.84 -4.93 -2.85
CA CYS A 92 -26.25 -4.58 -3.03
C CYS A 92 -26.99 -4.59 -1.68
#